data_AF-A0AAE6P2G6-F1
#
_entry.id   AF-A0AAE6P2G6-F1
#
_cell.length_a   1.000
_cell.length_b   1.000
_cell.length_c   1.000
_cell.angle_alpha   90.00
_cell.angle_beta   90.00
_cell.angle_gamma   90.00
#
_symmetry.space_group_name_H-M   'P 1'
#
loop_
_entity.id
_entity.type
_entity.pdbx_description
1 polymer ?
#
loop_
_entity_poly.entity_id
_entity_poly.type
_entity_poly.pdbx_seq_one_letter_code
_entity_poly.pdbx_strand_id
1 'polypeptide(L)'
;MGEIKKRMKDRLDAFSDAIIAIIITVMVLELPIEKIGGSVDYLVLFRAIGIYAVSFCFVGNLWYQHAQVFNDTERVANKTVVMDLIFLFFMSLVPTFTKLMTDDTSKLR
;
A
#
# COMPACT_ATOMS: atom_id res chain seq x y z
N MET A 1 -14.67 -6.93 30.60
CA MET A 1 -15.14 -6.31 29.33
C MET A 1 -14.10 -5.38 28.68
N GLY A 2 -13.38 -4.53 29.45
CA GLY A 2 -12.32 -3.65 28.91
C GLY A 2 -11.12 -4.39 28.32
N GLU A 3 -10.63 -5.43 29.02
CA GLU A 3 -9.52 -6.30 28.56
C GLU A 3 -9.78 -6.95 27.18
N ILE A 4 -11.00 -7.43 26.94
CA ILE A 4 -11.39 -8.07 25.66
C ILE A 4 -11.37 -7.05 24.52
N LYS A 5 -11.85 -5.82 24.76
CA LYS A 5 -11.87 -4.75 23.76
C LYS A 5 -10.45 -4.28 23.41
N LYS A 6 -9.55 -4.19 24.39
CA LYS A 6 -8.14 -3.87 24.17
C LYS A 6 -7.45 -4.93 23.30
N ARG A 7 -7.62 -6.22 23.65
CA ARG A 7 -7.08 -7.33 22.83
C ARG A 7 -7.60 -7.34 21.39
N MET A 8 -8.87 -6.99 21.15
CA MET A 8 -9.41 -6.89 19.80
C MET A 8 -8.82 -5.72 19.01
N LYS A 9 -8.49 -4.61 19.67
CA LYS A 9 -7.77 -3.48 19.07
C LYS A 9 -6.40 -3.91 18.56
N ASP A 10 -5.61 -4.52 19.44
CA ASP A 10 -4.24 -4.94 19.11
C ASP A 10 -4.23 -5.95 17.95
N ARG A 11 -5.25 -6.81 17.88
CA ARG A 11 -5.42 -7.76 16.77
C ARG A 11 -5.81 -7.10 15.46
N LEU A 12 -6.64 -6.05 15.49
CA LEU A 12 -7.04 -5.32 14.29
C LEU A 12 -5.84 -4.53 13.74
N ASP A 13 -5.10 -3.87 14.62
CA ASP A 13 -3.89 -3.11 14.26
C ASP A 13 -2.84 -4.03 13.60
N ALA A 14 -2.56 -5.18 14.22
CA ALA A 14 -1.66 -6.18 13.65
C ALA A 14 -2.15 -6.78 12.31
N PHE A 15 -3.47 -6.82 12.10
CA PHE A 15 -4.05 -7.29 10.85
C PHE A 15 -3.88 -6.26 9.73
N SER A 16 -4.15 -4.98 10.02
CA SER A 16 -3.96 -3.87 9.08
C SER A 16 -2.48 -3.71 8.69
N ASP A 17 -1.56 -3.80 9.67
CA ASP A 17 -0.12 -3.78 9.43
C ASP A 17 0.33 -4.90 8.48
N ALA A 18 -0.17 -6.13 8.68
CA ALA A 18 0.16 -7.26 7.84
C ALA A 18 -0.32 -7.04 6.39
N ILE A 19 -1.51 -6.47 6.19
CA ILE A 19 -2.04 -6.18 4.86
C ILE A 19 -1.25 -5.07 4.18
N ILE A 20 -0.90 -4.00 4.90
CA ILE A 20 -0.11 -2.89 4.35
C ILE A 20 1.29 -3.37 3.96
N ALA A 21 1.92 -4.24 4.75
CA ALA A 21 3.18 -4.88 4.39
C ALA A 21 3.07 -5.70 3.09
N ILE A 22 2.00 -6.49 2.93
CA ILE A 22 1.74 -7.23 1.68
C ILE A 22 1.60 -6.25 0.51
N ILE A 23 0.84 -5.16 0.65
CA ILE A 23 0.65 -4.16 -0.41
C ILE A 23 1.98 -3.58 -0.85
N ILE A 24 2.83 -3.17 0.10
CA ILE A 24 4.18 -2.66 -0.20
C ILE A 24 5.01 -3.69 -0.98
N THR A 25 4.97 -4.97 -0.59
CA THR A 25 5.72 -6.01 -1.33
C THR A 25 5.16 -6.26 -2.73
N VAL A 26 3.83 -6.25 -2.90
CA VAL A 26 3.19 -6.40 -4.21
C VAL A 26 3.56 -5.23 -5.13
N MET A 27 3.63 -4.00 -4.61
CA MET A 27 4.04 -2.82 -5.41
C MET A 27 5.41 -2.99 -6.06
N VAL A 28 6.38 -3.60 -5.36
CA VAL A 28 7.73 -3.81 -5.94
C VAL A 28 7.72 -4.92 -6.98
N LEU A 29 6.85 -5.93 -6.81
CA LEU A 29 6.71 -7.03 -7.76
C LEU A 29 6.02 -6.61 -9.06
N GLU A 30 5.20 -5.56 -9.02
CA GLU A 30 4.51 -5.01 -10.20
C GLU A 30 5.37 -4.04 -11.03
N LEU A 31 6.63 -3.79 -10.65
CA LEU A 31 7.54 -2.96 -11.43
C LEU A 31 7.70 -3.53 -12.86
N PRO A 32 7.43 -2.72 -13.91
CA PRO A 32 7.54 -3.18 -15.29
C PRO A 32 9.00 -3.26 -15.71
N ILE A 33 9.66 -4.37 -15.39
CA ILE A 33 11.02 -4.68 -15.84
C ILE A 33 10.92 -5.39 -17.19
N GLU A 34 10.80 -4.62 -18.28
CA GLU A 34 10.82 -5.16 -19.64
C GLU A 34 12.26 -5.36 -20.12
N LYS A 35 12.59 -6.58 -20.58
CA LYS A 35 13.85 -6.86 -21.29
C LYS A 35 13.58 -6.81 -22.79
N ILE A 36 13.94 -5.71 -23.45
CA ILE A 36 13.77 -5.57 -24.90
C ILE A 36 15.05 -6.11 -25.58
N GLY A 37 14.94 -7.20 -26.33
CA GLY A 37 16.05 -7.75 -27.10
C GLY A 37 17.25 -8.25 -26.28
N GLY A 38 17.05 -8.58 -25.00
CA GLY A 38 18.12 -9.04 -24.09
C GLY A 38 18.89 -7.91 -23.39
N SER A 39 18.57 -6.65 -23.67
CA SER A 39 19.12 -5.47 -22.99
C SER A 39 18.03 -4.76 -22.19
N VAL A 40 18.41 -4.17 -21.06
CA VAL A 40 17.50 -3.38 -20.22
C VAL A 40 17.69 -1.91 -20.56
N ASP A 41 16.59 -1.21 -20.82
CA ASP A 41 16.64 0.25 -20.92
C ASP A 41 16.70 0.84 -19.50
N TYR A 42 17.90 1.27 -19.11
CA TYR A 42 18.15 1.83 -17.78
C TYR A 42 17.35 3.12 -17.52
N LEU A 43 16.99 3.88 -18.56
CA LEU A 43 16.21 5.11 -18.40
C LEU A 43 14.77 4.79 -18.01
N VAL A 44 14.15 3.82 -18.69
CA VAL A 44 12.79 3.34 -18.38
C VAL A 44 12.76 2.70 -16.99
N LEU A 45 13.76 1.88 -16.67
CA LEU A 45 13.88 1.27 -15.35
C LEU A 45 13.98 2.32 -14.24
N PHE A 46 14.83 3.34 -14.40
CA PHE A 46 14.99 4.37 -13.38
C PHE A 46 13.73 5.21 -13.19
N ARG A 47 13.01 5.52 -14.28
CA ARG A 47 11.69 6.18 -14.21
C ARG A 47 10.68 5.32 -13.44
N ALA A 48 10.61 4.02 -13.72
CA ALA A 48 9.74 3.09 -13.01
C ALA A 48 10.05 3.01 -11.51
N ILE A 49 11.33 2.93 -11.16
CA ILE A 49 11.79 2.96 -9.76
C ILE A 49 11.41 4.30 -9.09
N GLY A 50 11.52 5.42 -9.80
CA GLY A 50 11.12 6.73 -9.29
C GLY A 50 9.63 6.82 -8.96
N ILE A 51 8.76 6.34 -9.86
CA ILE A 51 7.31 6.28 -9.63
C ILE A 51 7.00 5.36 -8.44
N TYR A 52 7.61 4.18 -8.40
CA TYR A 52 7.50 3.27 -7.26
C TYR A 52 7.92 3.92 -5.94
N ALA A 53 9.04 4.64 -5.91
CA ALA A 53 9.53 5.29 -4.70
C ALA A 53 8.53 6.33 -4.16
N VAL A 54 7.93 7.13 -5.06
CA VAL A 54 6.88 8.09 -4.68
C VAL A 54 5.66 7.36 -4.13
N SER A 55 5.19 6.30 -4.79
CA SER A 55 4.07 5.50 -4.30
C SER A 55 4.37 4.81 -2.96
N PHE A 56 5.60 4.32 -2.77
CA PHE A 56 6.05 3.72 -1.51
C PHE A 56 6.00 4.74 -0.38
N CYS A 57 6.53 5.94 -0.60
CA CYS A 57 6.45 7.04 0.38
C CYS A 57 5.00 7.43 0.69
N PHE A 58 4.13 7.44 -0.32
CA PHE A 58 2.70 7.71 -0.15
C PHE A 58 2.02 6.67 0.75
N VAL A 59 2.19 5.38 0.46
CA VAL A 59 1.66 4.27 1.27
C VAL A 59 2.23 4.29 2.69
N GLY A 60 3.53 4.54 2.83
CA GLY A 60 4.19 4.66 4.13
C GLY A 60 3.67 5.83 4.97
N ASN A 61 3.35 6.97 4.34
CA ASN A 61 2.74 8.11 5.02
C ASN A 61 1.31 7.77 5.49
N LEU A 62 0.50 7.12 4.64
CA LEU A 62 -0.84 6.67 5.02
C LEU A 62 -0.79 5.67 6.18
N TRP A 63 0.15 4.74 6.18
CA TRP A 63 0.39 3.83 7.31
C TRP A 63 0.75 4.60 8.58
N TYR A 64 1.66 5.58 8.48
CA TYR A 64 2.06 6.38 9.64
C TYR A 64 0.87 7.15 10.25
N GLN A 65 0.05 7.78 9.41
CA GLN A 65 -1.17 8.45 9.86
C GLN A 65 -2.16 7.46 10.48
N HIS A 66 -2.32 6.28 9.90
CA HIS A 66 -3.17 5.23 10.41
C HIS A 66 -2.74 4.76 11.80
N ALA A 67 -1.45 4.46 11.98
CA ALA A 67 -0.86 4.04 13.25
C ALA A 67 -1.01 5.12 14.35
N GLN A 68 -0.88 6.40 13.99
CA GLN A 68 -1.16 7.51 14.92
C GLN A 68 -2.61 7.54 15.37
N VAL A 69 -3.57 7.46 14.44
CA VAL A 69 -5.01 7.47 14.77
C VAL A 69 -5.41 6.25 15.61
N PHE A 70 -4.82 5.08 15.34
CA PHE A 70 -5.04 3.88 16.14
C PHE A 70 -4.46 4.02 17.55
N ASN A 71 -3.28 4.63 17.72
CA ASN A 71 -2.72 4.88 19.04
C ASN A 71 -3.59 5.80 19.91
N ASP A 72 -4.18 6.85 19.33
CA ASP A 72 -5.01 7.81 20.05
C ASP A 72 -6.41 7.27 20.43
N THR A 73 -6.85 6.17 19.80
CA THR A 73 -8.20 5.63 20.00
C THR A 73 -8.26 4.63 21.17
N GLU A 74 -8.87 4.98 22.30
CA GLU A 74 -8.99 4.08 23.47
C GLU A 74 -9.96 2.90 23.28
N ARG A 75 -10.92 3.00 22.34
CA ARG A 75 -11.97 1.98 22.14
C ARG A 75 -12.23 1.69 20.68
N VAL A 76 -12.14 0.41 20.31
CA VAL A 76 -12.55 -0.06 18.98
C VAL A 76 -14.05 -0.29 18.98
N ALA A 77 -14.73 0.51 18.16
CA ALA A 77 -16.14 0.31 17.84
C ALA A 77 -16.25 -0.49 16.53
N ASN A 78 -17.40 -1.14 16.29
CA ASN A 78 -17.66 -1.82 15.00
C ASN A 78 -17.49 -0.87 13.80
N LYS A 79 -17.77 0.42 13.98
CA LYS A 79 -17.54 1.46 12.96
C LYS A 79 -16.05 1.57 12.58
N THR A 80 -15.14 1.45 13.53
CA THR A 80 -13.69 1.52 13.30
C THR A 80 -13.23 0.37 12.40
N VAL A 81 -13.74 -0.84 12.64
CA VAL A 81 -13.43 -2.03 11.82
C VAL A 81 -13.88 -1.82 10.37
N VAL A 82 -15.09 -1.31 10.16
CA VAL A 82 -15.61 -1.06 8.80
C VAL A 82 -14.79 0.01 8.08
N MET A 83 -14.40 1.10 8.78
CA MET A 83 -13.57 2.14 8.18
C MET A 83 -12.17 1.65 7.84
N ASP A 84 -11.59 0.81 8.69
CA ASP A 84 -10.30 0.15 8.43
C ASP A 84 -10.37 -0.75 7.19
N LEU A 85 -11.40 -1.59 7.06
CA LEU A 85 -11.59 -2.44 5.86
C LEU A 85 -11.76 -1.61 4.58
N ILE A 86 -12.48 -0.49 4.64
CA ILE A 86 -12.62 0.43 3.49
C ILE A 86 -11.28 1.06 3.14
N PHE A 87 -10.51 1.51 4.14
CA PHE A 87 -9.16 2.04 3.94
C PHE A 87 -8.25 1.00 3.28
N LEU A 88 -8.22 -0.23 3.81
CA LEU A 88 -7.43 -1.34 3.26
C LEU A 88 -7.87 -1.70 1.84
N PHE A 89 -9.17 -1.64 1.53
CA PHE A 89 -9.67 -1.82 0.17
C PHE A 89 -9.06 -0.80 -0.79
N PHE A 90 -9.08 0.50 -0.46
CA PHE A 90 -8.45 1.51 -1.31
C PHE A 90 -6.93 1.34 -1.40
N MET A 91 -6.28 0.98 -0.30
CA MET A 91 -4.84 0.69 -0.28
C MET A 91 -4.49 -0.47 -1.23
N SER A 92 -5.34 -1.49 -1.33
CA SER A 92 -5.12 -2.63 -2.22
C SER A 92 -5.10 -2.27 -3.71
N LEU A 93 -5.63 -1.10 -4.09
CA LEU A 93 -5.62 -0.60 -5.48
C LEU A 93 -4.35 0.18 -5.83
N VAL A 94 -3.56 0.60 -4.84
CA VAL A 94 -2.33 1.39 -5.03
C VAL A 94 -1.30 0.70 -5.93
N PRO A 95 -1.04 -0.62 -5.83
CA PRO A 95 -0.13 -1.32 -6.75
C PRO A 95 -0.57 -1.14 -8.20
N THR A 96 -1.85 -1.40 -8.49
CA THR A 96 -2.41 -1.27 -9.84
C THR A 96 -2.30 0.15 -10.38
N PHE A 97 -2.58 1.17 -9.57
CA PHE A 97 -2.41 2.56 -10.00
C PHE A 97 -0.94 2.93 -10.24
N THR A 98 -0.02 2.43 -9.40
CA THR A 98 1.43 2.64 -9.57
C THR A 98 1.91 2.03 -10.88
N LYS A 99 1.43 0.82 -11.20
CA LYS A 99 1.70 0.16 -12.48
C LYS A 99 1.15 0.96 -13.66
N LEU A 100 -0.10 1.43 -13.58
CA LEU A 100 -0.73 2.25 -14.63
C LEU A 100 0.02 3.56 -14.90
N MET A 101 0.57 4.20 -13.87
CA MET A 101 1.41 5.40 -14.05
C MET A 101 2.75 5.12 -14.72
N THR A 102 3.25 3.88 -14.57
CA THR A 102 4.52 3.46 -15.11
C THR A 102 4.39 2.95 -16.55
N ASP A 103 3.23 2.42 -16.92
CA ASP A 103 2.97 1.94 -18.27
C ASP A 103 2.94 3.11 -19.27
N ASP A 104 3.76 3.03 -20.31
CA ASP A 104 3.79 4.06 -21.35
C ASP A 104 2.51 3.96 -22.20
N THR A 105 1.65 4.97 -22.07
CA THR A 105 0.44 5.16 -22.89
C THR A 105 0.71 5.26 -24.40
N SER A 106 1.98 5.24 -24.84
CA SER A 106 2.37 5.16 -26.24
C SER A 106 2.06 3.81 -26.90
N LYS A 107 1.82 2.74 -26.13
CA LYS A 107 1.39 1.42 -26.64
C LYS A 107 -0.07 1.39 -27.15
N LEU A 108 -0.81 2.50 -27.02
CA LEU A 108 -2.20 2.66 -27.50
C LEU A 108 -2.30 3.36 -28.87
N ARG A 109 -1.18 3.61 -29.57
CA ARG A 109 -1.18 4.24 -30.90
C ARG A 109 -0.52 3.38 -31.98
#